data_AF-A0A177L4M9-F1
#
_entry.id   AF-A0A177L4M9-F1
#
_cell.length_a   1.000
_cell.length_b   1.000
_cell.length_c   1.000
_cell.angle_alpha   90.00
_cell.angle_beta   90.00
_cell.angle_gamma   90.00
#
_symmetry.space_group_name_H-M   'P 1'
#
loop_
_entity.id
_entity.type
_entity.pdbx_description
1 polymer ?
#
loop_
_entity_poly.entity_id
_entity_poly.type
_entity_poly.pdbx_seq_one_letter_code
_entity_poly.pdbx_strand_id
1 'polypeptide(L)' 'MPVLLGTTENAMYNQLFAALIAYVLLKWLYIQTKVSISRSPLSLAGFQRMLLAGALPLEWQAELAVILYHYFYIHKEKSV' A
#
# COMPACT_ATOMS: atom_id res chain seq x y z
N MET A 1 -28.04 2.71 6.47
CA MET A 1 -27.38 1.38 6.41
C MET A 1 -26.35 1.42 5.30
N PRO A 2 -25.08 1.04 5.49
CA PRO A 2 -24.14 1.06 4.38
C PRO A 2 -24.40 -0.18 3.50
N VAL A 3 -24.95 0.06 2.31
CA VAL A 3 -25.13 -0.92 1.23
C VAL A 3 -23.86 -0.89 0.39
N LEU A 4 -22.98 -1.91 0.48
CA LEU A 4 -21.81 -2.02 -0.41
C LEU A 4 -21.35 -3.47 -0.67
N LEU A 5 -22.25 -4.45 -0.62
CA LEU A 5 -22.03 -5.72 -1.30
C LEU A 5 -22.95 -5.72 -2.52
N GLY A 6 -22.36 -5.67 -3.71
CA GLY A 6 -23.10 -5.63 -4.97
C GLY A 6 -24.07 -6.80 -5.05
N THR A 7 -25.31 -6.53 -5.45
CA THR A 7 -26.43 -7.49 -5.49
C THR A 7 -26.30 -8.52 -6.64
N THR A 8 -25.09 -8.79 -7.13
CA THR A 8 -24.79 -9.78 -8.16
C THR A 8 -23.56 -10.59 -7.74
N GLU A 9 -23.62 -11.91 -7.91
CA GLU A 9 -22.57 -12.87 -7.54
C GLU A 9 -21.17 -12.43 -8.07
N ASN A 10 -21.15 -11.91 -9.30
CA ASN A 10 -19.94 -11.42 -9.99
C ASN A 10 -19.30 -10.18 -9.31
N ALA A 11 -20.07 -9.34 -8.63
CA ALA A 11 -19.54 -8.15 -7.97
C ALA A 11 -18.80 -8.48 -6.67
N MET A 12 -19.23 -9.52 -5.94
CA MET A 12 -18.59 -9.97 -4.70
C MET A 12 -17.19 -10.56 -4.98
N TYR A 13 -17.04 -11.33 -6.07
CA TYR A 13 -15.73 -11.84 -6.49
C TYR A 13 -14.78 -10.71 -6.88
N ASN A 14 -15.27 -9.72 -7.63
CA ASN A 14 -14.46 -8.57 -8.00
C ASN A 14 -14.06 -7.72 -6.78
N GLN A 15 -14.93 -7.59 -5.77
CA GLN A 15 -14.61 -6.89 -4.53
C GLN A 15 -13.55 -7.62 -3.70
N LEU A 16 -13.67 -8.94 -3.53
CA LEU A 16 -12.68 -9.73 -2.81
C LEU A 16 -11.33 -9.72 -3.56
N PHE A 17 -11.37 -9.81 -4.89
CA PHE A 17 -10.19 -9.73 -5.73
C PHE A 17 -9.51 -8.36 -5.63
N ALA A 18 -10.27 -7.26 -5.68
CA ALA A 18 -9.75 -5.92 -5.47
C ALA A 18 -9.15 -5.74 -4.06
N ALA A 19 -9.80 -6.28 -3.03
CA ALA A 19 -9.28 -6.26 -1.66
C ALA A 19 -7.97 -7.05 -1.52
N LEU A 20 -7.86 -8.21 -2.18
CA LEU A 20 -6.63 -9.00 -2.24
C LEU A 20 -5.51 -8.26 -2.96
N ILE A 21 -5.79 -7.64 -4.11
CA ILE A 21 -4.81 -6.82 -4.84
C ILE A 21 -4.34 -5.67 -3.94
N ALA A 22 -5.26 -4.93 -3.33
CA ALA A 22 -4.92 -3.84 -2.42
C ALA A 22 -4.04 -4.36 -1.27
N TYR A 23 -4.40 -5.48 -0.63
CA TYR A 23 -3.60 -6.06 0.43
C TYR A 23 -2.19 -6.45 -0.03
N VAL A 24 -2.06 -7.08 -1.19
CA VAL A 24 -0.76 -7.46 -1.77
C VAL A 24 0.10 -6.23 -2.03
N LEU A 25 -0.47 -5.17 -2.61
CA LEU A 25 0.23 -3.91 -2.87
C LEU A 25 0.66 -3.22 -1.57
N LEU A 26 -0.23 -3.12 -0.57
CA LEU A 26 0.13 -2.54 0.74
C LEU A 26 1.21 -3.37 1.46
N LYS A 27 1.13 -4.70 1.38
CA LYS A 27 2.13 -5.59 1.96
C LYS A 27 3.48 -5.44 1.27
N TRP A 28 3.50 -5.36 -0.06
CA TRP A 28 4.71 -5.11 -0.84
C TRP A 28 5.36 -3.78 -0.45
N LEU A 29 4.56 -2.71 -0.41
CA LEU A 29 5.03 -1.37 -0.04
C LEU A 29 5.63 -1.35 1.38
N TYR A 30 4.97 -2.01 2.33
CA TYR A 30 5.46 -2.15 3.70
C TYR A 30 6.81 -2.90 3.75
N ILE A 31 6.96 -4.01 3.02
CA ILE A 31 8.21 -4.78 2.99
C ILE A 31 9.37 -3.92 2.45
N GLN A 32 9.15 -3.22 1.33
CA GLN A 32 10.18 -2.36 0.74
C GLN A 32 10.60 -1.24 1.67
N THR A 33 9.63 -0.56 2.29
CA THR A 33 9.90 0.56 3.21
C THR A 33 10.56 0.08 4.51
N LYS A 34 10.17 -1.10 5.00
CA LYS A 34 10.78 -1.71 6.20
C LYS A 34 12.25 -2.06 6.01
N VAL A 35 12.68 -2.45 4.80
CA VAL A 35 14.10 -2.74 4.52
C VAL A 35 14.96 -1.48 4.70
N SER A 36 14.44 -0.31 4.32
CA SER A 36 15.15 0.97 4.51
C SER A 36 15.14 1.47 5.96
N ILE A 37 14.08 1.19 6.74
CA ILE A 37 13.90 1.72 8.09
C ILE A 37 14.42 0.72 9.14
N SER A 38 15.64 0.95 9.65
CA SER A 38 16.25 0.12 10.70
C SER A 38 15.81 0.48 12.14
N ARG A 39 15.31 1.70 12.40
CA ARG A 39 15.28 2.25 13.76
C ARG A 39 13.98 2.06 14.55
N SER A 40 12.85 1.78 13.89
CA SER A 40 11.54 1.55 14.56
C SER A 40 10.53 0.89 13.61
N PRO A 41 10.56 -0.45 13.46
CA PRO A 41 9.65 -1.14 12.58
C PRO A 41 8.22 -1.09 13.15
N LEU A 42 7.34 -0.30 12.53
CA LEU A 42 5.90 -0.42 12.73
C LEU A 42 5.47 -1.83 12.34
N SER A 43 4.46 -2.39 13.03
CA SER A 43 3.80 -3.60 12.54
C SER A 43 3.05 -3.30 11.23
N LEU A 44 2.83 -4.30 10.38
CA LEU A 44 2.07 -4.12 9.13
C LEU A 44 0.69 -3.50 9.41
N ALA A 45 0.00 -3.97 10.45
CA ALA A 45 -1.30 -3.42 10.86
C ALA A 45 -1.19 -1.97 11.37
N GLY A 46 -0.11 -1.64 12.09
CA GLY A 46 0.17 -0.27 12.54
C GLY A 46 0.43 0.67 11.36
N PHE A 47 1.25 0.23 10.40
CA PHE A 47 1.50 0.93 9.15
C PHE A 47 0.21 1.16 8.37
N GLN A 48 -0.60 0.12 8.15
CA GLN A 48 -1.89 0.24 7.45
C GLN A 48 -2.84 1.23 8.13
N ARG A 49 -2.98 1.15 9.46
CA ARG A 49 -3.84 2.08 10.22
C ARG A 49 -3.34 3.51 10.11
N MET A 50 -2.05 3.75 10.28
CA MET A 50 -1.47 5.09 10.20
C MET A 50 -1.50 5.65 8.78
N LEU A 51 -1.30 4.80 7.76
CA LEU A 51 -1.42 5.17 6.35
C LEU A 51 -2.86 5.62 6.03
N LEU A 52 -3.85 4.85 6.43
CA LEU A 52 -5.27 5.18 6.24
C LEU A 52 -5.71 6.41 7.04
N ALA A 53 -5.14 6.60 8.24
CA ALA A 53 -5.39 7.77 9.08
C ALA A 53 -4.61 9.03 8.64
N GLY A 54 -3.71 8.93 7.64
CA GLY A 54 -2.84 10.03 7.24
C GLY A 54 -1.82 10.45 8.31
N ALA A 55 -1.60 9.62 9.34
CA ALA A 55 -0.77 9.91 10.50
C ALA A 55 0.57 9.16 10.47
N LEU A 56 1.09 8.89 9.28
CA LEU A 56 2.32 8.13 9.09
C LEU A 56 3.52 8.96 9.56
N PRO A 57 4.47 8.39 10.34
CA PRO A 57 5.65 9.14 10.79
C PRO A 57 6.48 9.67 9.63
N LEU A 58 7.15 10.81 9.81
CA LEU A 58 7.89 11.51 8.75
C LEU A 58 8.94 10.61 8.07
N GLU A 59 9.64 9.78 8.84
CA GLU A 59 10.61 8.80 8.34
C GLU A 59 9.97 7.83 7.33
N TRP A 60 8.77 7.34 7.64
CA TRP A 60 8.02 6.45 6.75
C TRP A 60 7.51 7.18 5.51
N GLN A 61 7.09 8.44 5.63
CA GLN A 61 6.68 9.24 4.48
C GLN A 61 7.84 9.53 3.53
N ALA A 62 9.01 9.88 4.06
CA ALA A 62 10.21 10.15 3.27
C ALA A 62 10.67 8.91 2.50
N GLU A 63 10.76 7.76 3.17
CA GLU A 63 11.15 6.49 2.53
C GLU A 63 10.13 6.04 1.48
N LEU A 64 8.83 6.20 1.76
CA LEU A 64 7.80 5.94 0.75
C LEU A 64 7.96 6.81 -0.49
N ALA A 65 8.23 8.11 -0.30
CA ALA A 65 8.44 9.02 -1.42
C ALA A 65 9.68 8.63 -2.25
N VAL A 66 10.78 8.25 -1.60
CA VAL A 66 12.00 7.78 -2.27
C VAL A 66 11.74 6.50 -3.06
N ILE A 67 11.07 5.51 -2.46
CA ILE A 67 10.76 4.24 -3.12
C ILE A 67 9.84 4.46 -4.32
N LEU A 68 8.79 5.26 -4.15
CA LEU A 68 7.86 5.58 -5.24
C LEU A 68 8.58 6.32 -6.37
N TYR A 69 9.37 7.34 -6.04
CA TYR A 69 10.14 8.09 -7.03
C TYR A 69 11.09 7.18 -7.80
N HIS A 70 11.84 6.32 -7.11
CA HIS A 70 12.76 5.37 -7.73
C HIS A 70 12.03 4.37 -8.64
N TYR A 71 10.90 3.83 -8.18
CA TYR A 71 10.08 2.92 -8.97
C TYR A 71 9.54 3.58 -10.25
N PHE A 72 8.94 4.77 -10.12
CA PHE A 72 8.43 5.52 -11.28
C PHE A 72 9.54 5.94 -12.23
N TYR A 73 10.70 6.32 -11.72
CA TYR A 73 11.87 6.68 -12.53
C TYR A 73 12.35 5.49 -13.38
N ILE A 74 12.58 4.33 -12.78
CA ILE A 74 13.05 3.12 -13.48
C ILE A 74 12.04 2.66 -14.54
N HIS A 75 10.75 2.67 -14.21
CA HIS A 75 9.72 2.24 -15.16
C HIS A 75 9.48 3.24 -16.29
N LYS A 76 9.72 4.54 -16.05
CA LYS A 76 9.71 5.55 -17.10
C LYS A 76 10.84 5.33 -18.12
N GLU A 77 12.03 4.95 -17.66
CA GLU A 77 13.19 4.70 -18.52
C GLU A 77 13.05 3.45 -19.40
N LYS A 78 12.34 2.42 -18.92
CA LYS A 78 12.03 1.20 -19.70
C LYS A 78 10.93 1.36 -20.74
N SER A 79 10.27 2.51 -20.79
CA SER A 79 9.14 2.79 -21.70
C SER A 79 9.54 3.66 -22.89
N VAL A 80 10.84 3.93 -23.05
CA VAL A 80 11.48 4.65 -24.18
C VAL A 80 12.32 3.66 -24.97
#